data_AF-A0ABD3F4F0-F1
#
_entry.id   AF-A0ABD3F4F0-F1
#
_cell.length_a   1.000
_cell.length_b   1.000
_cell.length_c   1.000
_cell.angle_alpha   90.00
_cell.angle_beta   90.00
_cell.angle_gamma   90.00
#
_symmetry.space_group_name_H-M   'P 1'
#
loop_
_entity.id
_entity.type
_entity.pdbx_description
1 polymer ?
#
loop_
_entity_poly.entity_id
_entity_poly.type
_entity_poly.pdbx_seq_one_letter_code
_entity_poly.pdbx_strand_id
1 'polypeptide(L)'
;MQPAVSPSQVDDPDASMPDLETSQPAVDKRPSKPHRIKKATYMVRKEEKAFLLKELDILQAQLKQLKRHAAFNNAQAEQERTSVQKELSKEFLEGASHHQQLSLVNIQSALSSYVSVQQHVPFEMWIYLGTDEEERKQTLAALKARKLRAAQLYVVERTRFLDPASPFAEHSRFVAQNGDYCALRFDITPYERVSSVRQVYDALYHYFSHMEIWVTDIL
;
A
#
# COMPACT_ATOMS: atom_id res chain seq x y z
N MET A 1 -15.20 -3.86 -39.14
CA MET A 1 -16.17 -4.82 -39.71
C MET A 1 -16.59 -5.77 -38.60
N GLN A 2 -17.89 -5.98 -38.48
CA GLN A 2 -18.65 -6.87 -37.57
C GLN A 2 -18.28 -8.39 -37.75
N PRO A 3 -19.00 -9.37 -37.15
CA PRO A 3 -19.24 -9.64 -35.71
C PRO A 3 -19.29 -11.18 -35.40
N ALA A 4 -19.59 -11.59 -34.16
CA ALA A 4 -20.30 -12.85 -33.79
C ALA A 4 -20.63 -12.79 -32.28
N VAL A 5 -21.87 -12.56 -31.81
CA VAL A 5 -23.06 -13.44 -31.70
C VAL A 5 -22.86 -14.63 -30.72
N SER A 6 -23.40 -14.45 -29.49
CA SER A 6 -24.30 -15.29 -28.64
C SER A 6 -24.13 -16.84 -28.59
N PRO A 7 -24.62 -17.59 -27.56
CA PRO A 7 -25.83 -17.32 -26.76
C PRO A 7 -25.87 -17.75 -25.27
N SER A 8 -26.95 -17.29 -24.63
CA SER A 8 -27.50 -17.65 -23.32
C SER A 8 -28.11 -19.05 -23.32
N GLN A 9 -27.98 -19.79 -22.22
CA GLN A 9 -28.64 -21.08 -22.00
C GLN A 9 -29.32 -21.10 -20.63
N VAL A 10 -30.57 -21.53 -20.63
CA VAL A 10 -31.52 -21.64 -19.51
C VAL A 10 -31.49 -23.09 -19.04
N ASP A 11 -31.35 -23.33 -17.74
CA ASP A 11 -31.42 -24.67 -17.13
C ASP A 11 -32.68 -24.79 -16.24
N ASP A 12 -33.52 -25.76 -16.58
CA ASP A 12 -34.50 -26.44 -15.71
C ASP A 12 -33.89 -27.76 -15.18
N PRO A 13 -34.31 -28.27 -14.01
CA PRO A 13 -34.44 -29.71 -13.80
C PRO A 13 -35.77 -30.06 -13.08
N ASP A 14 -36.65 -30.94 -13.59
CA ASP A 14 -36.62 -32.39 -13.80
C ASP A 14 -37.02 -33.27 -12.58
N ALA A 15 -37.84 -34.29 -12.91
CA ALA A 15 -37.90 -35.65 -12.36
C ALA A 15 -38.73 -36.00 -11.09
N SER A 16 -39.88 -36.64 -11.35
CA SER A 16 -40.15 -38.09 -11.06
C SER A 16 -41.26 -38.50 -10.08
N MET A 17 -42.13 -39.38 -10.58
CA MET A 17 -43.08 -40.27 -9.89
C MET A 17 -42.42 -41.65 -9.60
N PRO A 18 -43.01 -42.47 -8.70
CA PRO A 18 -43.54 -43.75 -9.20
C PRO A 18 -44.89 -44.20 -8.59
N ASP A 19 -45.45 -45.24 -9.23
CA ASP A 19 -46.80 -45.83 -9.21
C ASP A 19 -47.27 -46.54 -7.92
N LEU A 20 -48.59 -46.71 -7.75
CA LEU A 20 -49.20 -47.98 -7.30
C LEU A 20 -50.68 -48.12 -7.74
N GLU A 21 -51.08 -49.38 -7.90
CA GLU A 21 -52.18 -49.93 -8.70
C GLU A 21 -53.64 -49.73 -8.25
N THR A 22 -54.50 -49.94 -9.24
CA THR A 22 -55.96 -50.12 -9.30
C THR A 22 -56.62 -50.92 -8.17
N SER A 23 -57.75 -50.40 -7.67
CA SER A 23 -58.91 -51.20 -7.20
C SER A 23 -60.18 -50.33 -7.18
N GLN A 24 -61.19 -50.72 -7.97
CA GLN A 24 -62.59 -50.29 -7.88
C GLN A 24 -63.43 -51.52 -7.46
N PRO A 25 -64.63 -51.40 -6.84
CA PRO A 25 -65.65 -50.41 -7.21
C PRO A 25 -66.59 -49.87 -6.11
N ALA A 26 -67.40 -48.91 -6.55
CA ALA A 26 -68.78 -48.62 -6.15
C ALA A 26 -69.07 -47.66 -4.98
N VAL A 27 -70.18 -46.94 -5.22
CA VAL A 27 -71.01 -46.10 -4.35
C VAL A 27 -70.76 -44.58 -4.41
N ASP A 28 -71.69 -43.94 -5.11
CA ASP A 28 -72.06 -42.53 -5.10
C ASP A 28 -71.82 -41.80 -3.78
N LYS A 29 -70.94 -40.78 -3.77
CA LYS A 29 -71.17 -39.46 -3.12
C LYS A 29 -70.34 -38.39 -3.84
N ARG A 30 -71.01 -37.49 -4.56
CA ARG A 30 -70.39 -36.26 -5.09
C ARG A 30 -69.87 -35.43 -3.91
N PRO A 31 -68.61 -34.96 -3.89
CA PRO A 31 -68.19 -33.96 -2.92
C PRO A 31 -68.89 -32.65 -3.27
N SER A 32 -69.79 -32.19 -2.40
CA SER A 32 -70.37 -30.86 -2.47
C SER A 32 -69.23 -29.84 -2.43
N LYS A 33 -69.02 -29.12 -3.55
CA LYS A 33 -68.07 -27.99 -3.59
C LYS A 33 -68.55 -26.96 -2.56
N PRO A 34 -67.73 -26.54 -1.58
CA PRO A 34 -68.15 -25.51 -0.64
C PRO A 34 -68.52 -24.26 -1.44
N HIS A 35 -69.74 -23.78 -1.21
CA HIS A 35 -70.24 -22.56 -1.83
C HIS A 35 -69.30 -21.42 -1.42
N ARG A 36 -68.56 -20.86 -2.39
CA ARG A 36 -67.70 -19.70 -2.14
C ARG A 36 -68.60 -18.53 -1.74
N ILE A 37 -68.71 -18.28 -0.44
CA ILE A 37 -69.36 -17.09 0.09
C ILE A 37 -68.61 -15.91 -0.53
N LYS A 38 -69.29 -15.16 -1.41
CA LYS A 38 -68.73 -13.96 -2.01
C LYS A 38 -68.54 -12.95 -0.88
N LYS A 39 -67.28 -12.66 -0.53
CA LYS A 39 -66.98 -11.63 0.47
C LYS A 39 -67.55 -10.29 -0.02
N ALA A 40 -68.15 -9.53 0.89
CA ALA A 40 -68.66 -8.20 0.59
C ALA A 40 -67.51 -7.31 0.05
N THR A 41 -67.81 -6.49 -0.97
CA THR A 41 -66.83 -5.65 -1.68
C THR A 41 -66.01 -4.74 -0.77
N TYR A 42 -66.60 -4.25 0.32
CA TYR A 42 -65.89 -3.45 1.33
C TYR A 42 -64.80 -4.24 2.06
N MET A 43 -65.05 -5.51 2.41
CA MET A 43 -64.09 -6.35 3.12
C MET A 43 -62.89 -6.69 2.22
N VAL A 44 -63.13 -6.96 0.95
CA VAL A 44 -62.07 -7.18 -0.05
C VAL A 44 -61.18 -5.95 -0.17
N ARG A 45 -61.78 -4.76 -0.33
CA ARG A 45 -61.01 -3.49 -0.39
C ARG A 45 -60.23 -3.19 0.88
N LYS A 46 -60.76 -3.56 2.05
CA LYS A 46 -60.06 -3.38 3.34
C LYS A 46 -58.88 -4.33 3.47
N GLU A 47 -59.03 -5.58 3.04
CA GLU A 47 -57.95 -6.58 2.98
C GLU A 47 -56.85 -6.14 1.99
N GLU A 48 -57.22 -5.69 0.80
CA GLU A 48 -56.30 -5.16 -0.22
C GLU A 48 -55.55 -3.92 0.29
N LYS A 49 -56.24 -2.97 0.92
CA LYS A 49 -55.60 -1.80 1.53
C LYS A 49 -54.61 -2.20 2.63
N ALA A 50 -54.96 -3.17 3.46
CA ALA A 50 -54.07 -3.67 4.50
C ALA A 50 -52.85 -4.40 3.94
N PHE A 51 -53.01 -5.12 2.82
CA PHE A 51 -51.90 -5.77 2.11
C PHE A 51 -50.94 -4.73 1.52
N LEU A 52 -51.48 -3.74 0.80
CA LEU A 52 -50.68 -2.66 0.21
C LEU A 52 -49.91 -1.83 1.24
N LEU A 53 -50.50 -1.60 2.43
CA LEU A 53 -49.79 -0.91 3.52
C LEU A 53 -48.58 -1.72 4.03
N LYS A 54 -48.72 -3.05 4.16
CA LYS A 54 -47.60 -3.92 4.55
C LYS A 54 -46.50 -3.93 3.49
N GLU A 55 -46.88 -3.95 2.22
CA GLU A 55 -45.92 -3.89 1.11
C GLU A 55 -45.17 -2.55 1.08
N LEU A 56 -45.86 -1.44 1.36
CA LEU A 56 -45.24 -0.13 1.52
C LEU A 56 -44.22 -0.15 2.67
N ASP A 57 -44.57 -0.70 3.83
CA ASP A 57 -43.67 -0.78 5.00
C ASP A 57 -42.40 -1.59 4.67
N ILE A 58 -42.55 -2.72 3.96
CA ILE A 58 -41.42 -3.56 3.51
C ILE A 58 -40.54 -2.79 2.52
N LEU A 59 -41.13 -2.18 1.50
CA LEU A 59 -40.40 -1.40 0.50
C LEU A 59 -39.70 -0.20 1.14
N GLN A 60 -40.31 0.45 2.11
CA GLN A 60 -39.71 1.56 2.85
C GLN A 60 -38.55 1.09 3.72
N ALA A 61 -38.63 -0.11 4.32
CA ALA A 61 -37.52 -0.73 5.04
C ALA A 61 -36.35 -1.08 4.09
N GLN A 62 -36.64 -1.67 2.94
CA GLN A 62 -35.64 -1.97 1.90
C GLN A 62 -34.96 -0.71 1.38
N LEU A 63 -35.73 0.36 1.11
CA LEU A 63 -35.16 1.65 0.71
C LEU A 63 -34.24 2.24 1.79
N LYS A 64 -34.63 2.16 3.07
CA LYS A 64 -33.77 2.61 4.18
C LYS A 64 -32.49 1.79 4.24
N GLN A 65 -32.55 0.48 4.04
CA GLN A 65 -31.37 -0.39 4.02
C GLN A 65 -30.45 -0.06 2.84
N LEU A 66 -31.01 0.07 1.63
CA LEU A 66 -30.24 0.44 0.43
C LEU A 66 -29.59 1.82 0.57
N LYS A 67 -30.31 2.81 1.13
CA LYS A 67 -29.73 4.15 1.38
C LYS A 67 -28.58 4.10 2.39
N ARG A 68 -28.69 3.29 3.45
CA ARG A 68 -27.60 3.10 4.43
C ARG A 68 -26.39 2.44 3.78
N HIS A 69 -26.62 1.40 2.98
CA HIS A 69 -25.55 0.70 2.26
C HIS A 69 -24.86 1.61 1.24
N ALA A 70 -25.63 2.40 0.49
CA ALA A 70 -25.09 3.40 -0.43
C ALA A 70 -24.29 4.48 0.30
N ALA A 71 -24.77 4.98 1.44
CA ALA A 71 -24.05 5.96 2.25
C ALA A 71 -22.74 5.39 2.81
N PHE A 72 -22.75 4.14 3.29
CA PHE A 72 -21.56 3.44 3.76
C PHE A 72 -20.52 3.26 2.64
N ASN A 73 -20.94 2.78 1.48
CA ASN A 73 -20.05 2.58 0.33
C ASN A 73 -19.47 3.91 -0.19
N ASN A 74 -20.28 4.97 -0.22
CA ASN A 74 -19.80 6.29 -0.62
C ASN A 74 -18.78 6.85 0.38
N ALA A 75 -19.02 6.70 1.69
CA ALA A 75 -18.07 7.12 2.72
C ALA A 75 -16.76 6.33 2.64
N GLN A 76 -16.83 5.02 2.37
CA GLN A 76 -15.65 4.19 2.15
C GLN A 76 -14.89 4.64 0.88
N ALA A 77 -15.58 4.86 -0.23
CA ALA A 77 -14.97 5.32 -1.47
C ALA A 77 -14.35 6.71 -1.34
N GLU A 78 -14.96 7.62 -0.57
CA GLU A 78 -14.37 8.93 -0.26
C GLU A 78 -13.13 8.78 0.63
N GLN A 79 -13.18 7.93 1.65
CA GLN A 79 -12.02 7.66 2.51
C GLN A 79 -10.85 7.11 1.69
N GLU A 80 -11.08 6.13 0.83
CA GLU A 80 -10.07 5.55 -0.07
C GLU A 80 -9.50 6.60 -1.03
N ARG A 81 -10.35 7.46 -1.61
CA ARG A 81 -9.88 8.59 -2.44
C ARG A 81 -8.99 9.55 -1.67
N THR A 82 -9.38 9.90 -0.44
CA THR A 82 -8.56 10.80 0.39
C THR A 82 -7.26 10.17 0.84
N SER A 83 -7.22 8.85 1.13
CA SER A 83 -5.99 8.16 1.49
C SER A 83 -5.03 8.09 0.31
N VAL A 84 -5.52 7.72 -0.88
CA VAL A 84 -4.72 7.72 -2.11
C VAL A 84 -4.21 9.12 -2.43
N GLN A 85 -5.04 10.16 -2.31
CA GLN A 85 -4.61 11.55 -2.54
C GLN A 85 -3.50 11.97 -1.56
N LYS A 86 -3.61 11.58 -0.28
CA LYS A 86 -2.57 11.85 0.72
C LYS A 86 -1.28 11.15 0.38
N GLU A 87 -1.33 9.87 0.00
CA GLU A 87 -0.16 9.10 -0.42
C GLU A 87 0.55 9.75 -1.61
N LEU A 88 -0.19 10.09 -2.67
CA LEU A 88 0.38 10.78 -3.84
C LEU A 88 1.01 12.12 -3.48
N SER A 89 0.35 12.92 -2.63
CA SER A 89 0.90 14.19 -2.17
C SER A 89 2.19 14.01 -1.36
N LYS A 90 2.25 12.96 -0.54
CA LYS A 90 3.43 12.62 0.26
C LYS A 90 4.59 12.19 -0.64
N GLU A 91 4.34 11.31 -1.61
CA GLU A 91 5.37 10.89 -2.57
C GLU A 91 5.92 12.07 -3.38
N PHE A 92 5.05 12.97 -3.83
CA PHE A 92 5.45 14.19 -4.53
C PHE A 92 6.36 15.08 -3.67
N LEU A 93 5.98 15.32 -2.42
CA LEU A 93 6.77 16.12 -1.48
C LEU A 93 8.10 15.43 -1.14
N GLU A 94 8.11 14.11 -0.90
CA GLU A 94 9.33 13.33 -0.69
C GLU A 94 10.26 13.44 -1.90
N GLY A 95 9.73 13.31 -3.12
CA GLY A 95 10.49 13.43 -4.36
C GLY A 95 11.09 14.82 -4.57
N ALA A 96 10.31 15.87 -4.32
CA ALA A 96 10.77 17.26 -4.41
C ALA A 96 11.87 17.57 -3.37
N SER A 97 11.67 17.13 -2.12
CA SER A 97 12.67 17.27 -1.05
C SER A 97 13.97 16.55 -1.42
N HIS A 98 13.88 15.32 -1.92
CA HIS A 98 15.05 14.55 -2.35
C HIS A 98 15.78 15.25 -3.50
N HIS A 99 15.06 15.80 -4.48
CA HIS A 99 15.65 16.55 -5.58
C HIS A 99 16.40 17.80 -5.10
N GLN A 100 15.81 18.56 -4.17
CA GLN A 100 16.46 19.71 -3.55
C GLN A 100 17.72 19.29 -2.78
N GLN A 101 17.66 18.20 -2.01
CA GLN A 101 18.82 17.68 -1.29
C GLN A 101 19.97 17.29 -2.24
N LEU A 102 19.66 16.61 -3.34
CA LEU A 102 20.68 16.27 -4.35
C LEU A 102 21.29 17.52 -5.01
N SER A 103 20.48 18.53 -5.30
CA SER A 103 20.99 19.81 -5.83
C SER A 103 21.91 20.51 -4.83
N LEU A 104 21.60 20.48 -3.53
CA LEU A 104 22.48 21.02 -2.49
C LEU A 104 23.80 20.25 -2.42
N VAL A 105 23.77 18.91 -2.52
CA VAL A 105 24.98 18.07 -2.54
C VAL A 105 25.86 18.38 -3.72
N ASN A 106 25.26 18.59 -4.89
CA ASN A 106 25.95 18.97 -6.12
C ASN A 106 26.68 20.31 -5.94
N ILE A 107 26.02 21.30 -5.33
CA ILE A 107 26.64 22.59 -4.97
C ILE A 107 27.74 22.40 -3.92
N GLN A 108 27.54 21.55 -2.91
CA GLN A 108 28.56 21.23 -1.92
C GLN A 108 29.78 20.56 -2.55
N SER A 109 29.61 19.70 -3.57
CA SER A 109 30.72 19.11 -4.31
C SER A 109 31.54 20.20 -5.02
N ALA A 110 30.88 21.19 -5.63
CA ALA A 110 31.55 22.32 -6.27
C ALA A 110 32.18 23.32 -5.28
N LEU A 111 31.57 23.51 -4.10
CA LEU A 111 31.98 24.47 -3.07
C LEU A 111 32.68 23.80 -1.88
N SER A 112 33.16 22.56 -2.03
CA SER A 112 33.62 21.61 -1.01
C SER A 112 34.47 22.20 0.14
N SER A 113 35.11 23.34 -0.06
CA SER A 113 35.84 24.09 0.97
C SER A 113 35.02 25.00 1.91
N TYR A 114 33.74 25.32 1.64
CA TYR A 114 33.00 26.40 2.34
C TYR A 114 31.74 25.97 3.11
N VAL A 115 31.24 24.73 2.94
CA VAL A 115 29.95 24.29 3.50
C VAL A 115 30.14 23.04 4.36
N SER A 116 31.01 23.14 5.36
CA SER A 116 31.55 22.01 6.12
C SER A 116 30.65 21.45 7.23
N VAL A 117 29.41 21.93 7.38
CA VAL A 117 28.51 21.47 8.44
C VAL A 117 27.30 20.76 7.83
N GLN A 118 27.56 19.63 7.17
CA GLN A 118 26.50 18.69 6.85
C GLN A 118 26.13 17.96 8.14
N GLN A 119 25.01 18.34 8.77
CA GLN A 119 24.46 17.70 9.98
C GLN A 119 23.65 16.44 9.66
N HIS A 120 23.15 16.35 8.43
CA HIS A 120 22.26 15.27 8.00
C HIS A 120 22.65 14.77 6.61
N VAL A 121 22.54 13.46 6.42
CA VAL A 121 22.84 12.82 5.14
C VAL A 121 21.64 12.94 4.18
N PRO A 122 21.90 13.23 2.89
CA PRO A 122 21.06 13.15 1.68
C PRO A 122 19.70 12.45 1.67
N PHE A 123 19.69 11.33 2.37
CA PHE A 123 18.77 10.22 2.25
C PHE A 123 18.43 9.62 3.61
N GLU A 124 18.62 10.42 4.66
CA GLU A 124 18.03 10.16 5.96
C GLU A 124 16.51 10.09 5.79
N MET A 125 15.91 9.03 6.31
CA MET A 125 14.49 8.76 6.14
C MET A 125 13.93 8.33 7.47
N TRP A 126 12.78 8.90 7.83
CA TRP A 126 12.05 8.50 9.02
C TRP A 126 11.46 7.11 8.79
N ILE A 127 11.79 6.18 9.68
CA ILE A 127 11.29 4.81 9.66
C ILE A 127 10.52 4.55 10.94
N TYR A 128 9.37 3.90 10.81
CA TYR A 128 8.56 3.47 11.93
C TYR A 128 8.79 1.97 12.10
N LEU A 129 9.32 1.56 13.26
CA LEU A 129 9.56 0.15 13.55
C LEU A 129 8.48 -0.34 14.53
N GLY A 130 7.93 -1.52 14.24
CA GLY A 130 7.02 -2.23 15.15
C GLY A 130 7.72 -2.72 16.42
N THR A 131 6.91 -3.09 17.42
CA THR A 131 7.40 -3.69 18.68
C THR A 131 7.81 -5.14 18.48
N ASP A 132 7.14 -5.86 17.58
CA ASP A 132 7.46 -7.24 17.22
C ASP A 132 8.82 -7.35 16.51
N GLU A 133 9.55 -8.41 16.82
CA GLU A 133 10.92 -8.60 16.32
C GLU A 133 10.94 -9.04 14.85
N GLU A 134 10.02 -9.92 14.47
CA GLU A 134 9.97 -10.45 13.11
C GLU A 134 9.43 -9.40 12.13
N GLU A 135 8.37 -8.67 12.49
CA GLU A 135 7.88 -7.51 11.74
C GLU A 135 8.99 -6.46 11.53
N ARG A 136 9.78 -6.21 12.57
CA ARG A 136 10.90 -5.26 12.53
C ARG A 136 11.98 -5.70 11.56
N LYS A 137 12.41 -6.97 11.63
CA LYS A 137 13.42 -7.53 10.71
C LYS A 137 12.95 -7.46 9.27
N GLN A 138 11.69 -7.81 9.00
CA GLN A 138 11.11 -7.74 7.67
C GLN A 138 11.07 -6.30 7.13
N THR A 139 10.67 -5.34 7.97
CA THR A 139 10.65 -3.92 7.61
C THR A 139 12.05 -3.41 7.26
N LEU A 140 13.05 -3.72 8.09
CA LEU A 140 14.45 -3.34 7.83
C LEU A 140 15.01 -4.00 6.58
N ALA A 141 14.69 -5.28 6.34
CA ALA A 141 15.09 -5.99 5.13
C ALA A 141 14.50 -5.34 3.85
N ALA A 142 13.23 -4.94 3.90
CA ALA A 142 12.56 -4.26 2.80
C ALA A 142 13.19 -2.88 2.49
N LEU A 143 13.64 -2.16 3.53
CA LEU A 143 14.27 -0.84 3.39
C LEU A 143 15.67 -0.89 2.75
N LYS A 144 16.37 -2.03 2.84
CA LYS A 144 17.75 -2.19 2.36
C LYS A 144 17.93 -1.72 0.91
N ALA A 145 17.05 -2.16 0.00
CA ALA A 145 17.16 -1.82 -1.42
C ALA A 145 17.00 -0.31 -1.68
N ARG A 146 16.04 0.33 -1.01
CA ARG A 146 15.80 1.78 -1.10
C ARG A 146 16.99 2.57 -0.58
N LYS A 147 17.52 2.19 0.59
CA LYS A 147 18.70 2.83 1.19
C LYS A 147 19.95 2.70 0.33
N LEU A 148 20.21 1.52 -0.23
CA LEU A 148 21.36 1.31 -1.12
C LEU A 148 21.28 2.16 -2.37
N ARG A 149 20.10 2.24 -3.01
CA ARG A 149 19.90 3.09 -4.19
C ARG A 149 20.11 4.57 -3.87
N ALA A 150 19.57 5.05 -2.75
CA ALA A 150 19.73 6.43 -2.34
C ALA A 150 21.20 6.77 -2.00
N ALA A 151 21.91 5.85 -1.33
CA ALA A 151 23.33 6.00 -1.04
C ALA A 151 24.18 6.03 -2.32
N GLN A 152 23.89 5.18 -3.30
CA GLN A 152 24.58 5.19 -4.60
C GLN A 152 24.39 6.54 -5.32
N LEU A 153 23.15 7.05 -5.39
CA LEU A 153 22.86 8.34 -6.00
C LEU A 153 23.58 9.48 -5.28
N TYR A 154 23.61 9.45 -3.94
CA TYR A 154 24.34 10.43 -3.15
C TYR A 154 25.83 10.43 -3.46
N VAL A 155 26.47 9.25 -3.49
CA VAL A 155 27.90 9.15 -3.80
C VAL A 155 28.16 9.75 -5.18
N VAL A 156 27.37 9.39 -6.20
CA VAL A 156 27.51 9.90 -7.56
C VAL A 156 27.40 11.42 -7.62
N GLU A 157 26.37 12.03 -7.01
CA GLU A 157 26.21 13.48 -7.01
C GLU A 157 27.29 14.20 -6.18
N ARG A 158 27.74 13.60 -5.07
CA ARG A 158 28.75 14.18 -4.21
C ARG A 158 30.15 14.12 -4.81
N THR A 159 30.46 13.09 -5.58
CA THR A 159 31.74 12.97 -6.30
C THR A 159 31.73 13.64 -7.67
N ARG A 160 30.60 14.24 -8.11
CA ARG A 160 30.43 14.71 -9.49
C ARG A 160 31.50 15.69 -9.98
N PHE A 161 31.99 16.57 -9.11
CA PHE A 161 33.04 17.54 -9.44
C PHE A 161 34.37 17.26 -8.72
N LEU A 162 34.46 16.15 -7.99
CA LEU A 162 35.71 15.71 -7.37
C LEU A 162 36.47 14.86 -8.38
N ASP A 163 37.79 15.02 -8.42
CA ASP A 163 38.65 14.15 -9.22
C ASP A 163 38.76 12.78 -8.53
N PRO A 164 38.31 11.67 -9.15
CA PRO A 164 38.41 10.34 -8.56
C PRO A 164 39.85 9.85 -8.36
N ALA A 165 40.81 10.41 -9.11
CA ALA A 165 42.22 10.07 -8.99
C ALA A 165 42.94 10.85 -7.89
N SER A 166 42.34 11.93 -7.41
CA SER A 166 42.90 12.73 -6.32
C SER A 166 42.40 12.21 -4.97
N PRO A 167 43.29 11.99 -3.99
CA PRO A 167 42.84 11.75 -2.63
C PRO A 167 42.04 12.96 -2.12
N PHE A 168 40.91 12.68 -1.48
CA PHE A 168 40.05 13.70 -0.89
C PHE A 168 39.53 13.20 0.46
N ALA A 169 39.49 14.06 1.47
CA ALA A 169 38.93 13.72 2.78
C ALA A 169 38.24 14.94 3.38
N GLU A 170 37.05 14.72 3.92
CA GLU A 170 36.24 15.71 4.60
C GLU A 170 35.64 15.10 5.86
N HIS A 171 35.63 15.86 6.94
CA HIS A 171 35.00 15.46 8.20
C HIS A 171 34.15 16.61 8.77
N SER A 172 32.96 16.28 9.24
CA SER A 172 32.02 17.19 9.91
C SER A 172 31.78 16.69 11.32
N ARG A 173 31.80 17.59 12.31
CA ARG A 173 31.48 17.30 13.71
C ARG A 173 30.36 18.21 14.14
N PHE A 174 29.35 17.67 14.82
CA PHE A 174 28.20 18.44 15.28
C PHE A 174 27.59 17.80 16.53
N VAL A 175 26.83 18.61 17.27
CA VAL A 175 26.02 18.13 18.39
C VAL A 175 24.60 17.95 17.88
N ALA A 176 24.07 16.75 17.98
CA ALA A 176 22.70 16.44 17.62
C ALA A 176 21.72 17.11 18.60
N GLN A 177 20.45 17.22 18.21
CA GLN A 177 19.42 17.90 19.01
C GLN A 177 19.20 17.29 20.40
N ASN A 178 19.56 16.01 20.56
CA ASN A 178 19.51 15.27 21.81
C ASN A 178 20.76 15.47 22.70
N GLY A 179 21.74 16.26 22.26
CA GLY A 179 23.00 16.51 22.98
C GLY A 179 24.13 15.54 22.68
N ASP A 180 23.91 14.57 21.78
CA ASP A 180 24.94 13.60 21.40
C ASP A 180 25.98 14.23 20.46
N TYR A 181 27.25 13.88 20.67
CA TYR A 181 28.33 14.25 19.76
C TYR A 181 28.35 13.31 18.57
N CYS A 182 28.22 13.86 17.36
CA CYS A 182 28.19 13.11 16.11
C CYS A 182 29.28 13.58 15.17
N ALA A 183 29.80 12.65 14.37
CA ALA A 183 30.74 12.95 13.31
C ALA A 183 30.40 12.23 12.02
N LEU A 184 30.61 12.91 10.89
CA LEU A 184 30.46 12.38 9.54
C LEU A 184 31.79 12.51 8.80
N ARG A 185 32.24 11.42 8.19
CA ARG A 185 33.46 11.38 7.37
C ARG A 185 33.09 10.97 5.94
N PHE A 186 33.66 11.67 4.98
CA PHE A 186 33.59 11.32 3.56
C PHE A 186 35.00 11.39 2.97
N ASP A 187 35.49 10.28 2.44
CA ASP A 187 36.83 10.21 1.85
C ASP A 187 36.85 9.42 0.53
N ILE A 188 37.76 9.84 -0.34
CA ILE A 188 38.13 9.20 -1.60
C ILE A 188 39.60 8.82 -1.46
N THR A 189 39.85 7.51 -1.42
CA THR A 189 41.20 6.94 -1.38
C THR A 189 41.50 6.27 -2.72
N PRO A 190 42.26 6.92 -3.63
CA PRO A 190 42.64 6.31 -4.90
C PRO A 190 43.65 5.18 -4.65
N TYR A 191 43.43 4.03 -5.26
CA TYR A 191 44.39 2.94 -5.25
C TYR A 191 45.31 3.04 -6.47
N GLU A 192 46.52 3.55 -6.29
CA GLU A 192 47.51 3.61 -7.35
C GLU A 192 48.14 2.22 -7.59
N ARG A 193 48.35 1.87 -8.88
CA ARG A 193 49.12 0.69 -9.31
C ARG A 193 48.58 -0.66 -8.81
N VAL A 194 47.27 -0.79 -8.70
CA VAL A 194 46.64 -2.09 -8.42
C VAL A 194 46.88 -3.04 -9.59
N SER A 195 47.52 -4.17 -9.31
CA SER A 195 47.76 -5.23 -10.30
C SER A 195 46.82 -6.42 -10.14
N SER A 196 46.08 -6.50 -9.02
CA SER A 196 45.14 -7.58 -8.73
C SER A 196 43.99 -7.13 -7.84
N VAL A 197 42.80 -7.70 -8.07
CA VAL A 197 41.61 -7.53 -7.21
C VAL A 197 41.89 -7.92 -5.76
N ARG A 198 42.82 -8.87 -5.53
CA ARG A 198 43.23 -9.27 -4.18
C ARG A 198 43.84 -8.12 -3.38
N GLN A 199 44.63 -7.25 -4.02
CA GLN A 199 45.21 -6.10 -3.34
C GLN A 199 44.15 -5.09 -2.88
N VAL A 200 43.10 -4.90 -3.70
CA VAL A 200 41.95 -4.07 -3.32
C VAL A 200 41.19 -4.71 -2.16
N TYR A 201 40.95 -6.01 -2.21
CA TYR A 201 40.30 -6.74 -1.12
C TYR A 201 41.08 -6.65 0.19
N ASP A 202 42.39 -6.90 0.15
CA ASP A 202 43.26 -6.84 1.33
C ASP A 202 43.30 -5.40 1.91
N ALA A 203 43.32 -4.37 1.05
CA ALA A 203 43.26 -2.99 1.48
C ALA A 203 41.91 -2.61 2.12
N LEU A 204 40.79 -3.06 1.55
CA LEU A 204 39.46 -2.88 2.14
C LEU A 204 39.33 -3.62 3.47
N TYR A 205 39.81 -4.86 3.55
CA TYR A 205 39.81 -5.65 4.78
C TYR A 205 40.63 -4.96 5.87
N HIS A 206 41.81 -4.45 5.52
CA HIS A 206 42.63 -3.67 6.43
C HIS A 206 41.91 -2.40 6.90
N TYR A 207 41.29 -1.65 5.99
CA TYR A 207 40.50 -0.46 6.33
C TYR A 207 39.38 -0.77 7.35
N PHE A 208 38.56 -1.79 7.06
CA PHE A 208 37.47 -2.18 7.96
C PHE A 208 37.96 -2.72 9.30
N SER A 209 39.08 -3.44 9.32
CA SER A 209 39.67 -3.98 10.56
C SER A 209 40.22 -2.89 11.48
N HIS A 210 40.61 -1.74 10.92
CA HIS A 210 41.14 -0.60 11.68
C HIS A 210 40.13 0.55 11.82
N MET A 211 38.87 0.35 11.38
CA MET A 211 37.85 1.40 11.36
C MET A 211 37.64 2.03 12.75
N GLU A 212 37.70 1.23 13.82
CA GLU A 212 37.53 1.70 15.20
C GLU A 212 38.58 2.75 15.62
N ILE A 213 39.81 2.62 15.12
CA ILE A 213 40.89 3.58 15.39
C ILE A 213 40.55 4.93 14.76
N TRP A 214 40.08 4.92 13.51
CA TRP A 214 39.68 6.13 12.80
C TRP A 214 38.45 6.78 13.40
N VAL A 215 37.48 5.99 13.85
CA VAL A 215 36.25 6.51 14.49
C VAL A 215 36.59 7.23 15.79
N THR A 216 37.50 6.67 16.60
CA THR A 216 37.91 7.27 17.88
C THR A 216 38.71 8.56 17.71
N ASP A 217 39.49 8.69 16.63
CA ASP A 217 40.25 9.90 16.32
C ASP A 217 39.35 11.06 15.81
N ILE A 218 38.17 10.70 15.29
CA ILE A 218 37.23 11.64 14.70
C ILE A 218 36.18 12.16 15.69
N LEU A 219 35.81 11.37 16.69
CA LEU A 219 34.88 11.76 17.78
C LEU A 219 35.60 12.60 18.85
#